data_AF-A0A1Q5SPH9-F1
#
_entry.id   AF-A0A1Q5SPH9-F1
#
_cell.length_a   1.000
_cell.length_b   1.000
_cell.length_c   1.000
_cell.angle_alpha   90.00
_cell.angle_beta   90.00
_cell.angle_gamma   90.00
#
_symmetry.space_group_name_H-M   'P 1'
#
loop_
_entity.id
_entity.type
_entity.pdbx_description
1 polymer ?
#
loop_
_entity_poly.entity_id
_entity_poly.type
_entity_poly.pdbx_seq_one_letter_code
_entity_poly.pdbx_strand_id
1 'polypeptide(L)' 'MKTEKEKMLAGHLYSPADLELVKERERARRLVRLYNETANAVVGGNPAKVIRWIN' A
#
# COMPACT_ATOMS: atom_id res chain seq x y z
N MET A 1 -17.69 0.15 23.34
CA MET A 1 -17.16 -1.06 22.67
C MET A 1 -15.96 -0.62 21.86
N LYS A 2 -14.83 -1.36 21.89
CA LYS A 2 -13.64 -0.99 21.09
C LYS A 2 -13.86 -1.27 19.62
N THR A 3 -13.36 -0.41 18.73
CA THR A 3 -13.35 -0.66 17.28
C THR A 3 -12.35 -1.76 16.92
N GLU A 4 -12.46 -2.34 15.73
CA GLU A 4 -11.49 -3.33 15.25
C GLU A 4 -10.08 -2.74 15.12
N LYS A 5 -10.00 -1.44 14.79
CA LYS A 5 -8.74 -0.70 14.78
C LYS A 5 -8.12 -0.54 16.16
N GLU A 6 -8.92 -0.23 17.19
CA GLU A 6 -8.42 -0.15 18.55
C GLU A 6 -7.95 -1.51 19.08
N LYS A 7 -8.64 -2.61 18.71
CA LYS A 7 -8.19 -3.97 19.02
C LYS A 7 -6.86 -4.29 18.33
N MET A 8 -6.75 -3.99 17.04
CA MET A 8 -5.52 -4.17 16.26
C MET A 8 -4.34 -3.42 16.89
N LEU A 9 -4.52 -2.14 17.24
CA LEU A 9 -3.46 -1.31 17.84
C LEU A 9 -3.06 -1.77 19.25
N ALA A 10 -4.00 -2.33 20.01
CA ALA A 10 -3.73 -2.91 21.32
C ALA A 10 -3.14 -4.33 21.27
N GLY A 11 -2.95 -4.91 20.08
CA GLY A 11 -2.46 -6.29 19.91
C GLY A 11 -3.48 -7.37 20.29
N HIS A 12 -4.76 -7.01 20.42
CA HIS A 12 -5.83 -7.99 20.66
C HIS A 12 -6.26 -8.67 19.37
N LEU A 13 -7.00 -9.78 19.48
CA LEU A 13 -7.67 -10.39 18.34
C LEU A 13 -8.65 -9.38 17.71
N TYR A 14 -8.52 -9.16 16.41
CA TYR A 14 -9.34 -8.25 15.61
C TYR A 14 -9.75 -8.94 14.30
N SER A 15 -10.80 -8.44 13.66
CA SER A 15 -11.25 -8.88 12.33
C SER A 15 -10.50 -8.12 11.24
N PRO A 16 -9.57 -8.75 10.50
CA PRO A 16 -8.87 -8.09 9.40
C PRO A 16 -9.77 -7.82 8.19
N ALA A 17 -11.00 -8.35 8.16
CA ALA A 17 -12.01 -8.10 7.14
C ALA A 17 -12.89 -6.88 7.44
N ASP A 18 -12.69 -6.23 8.59
CA ASP A 18 -13.40 -5.00 8.94
C ASP A 18 -13.23 -3.91 7.86
N LEU A 19 -14.32 -3.21 7.57
CA LEU A 19 -14.39 -2.25 6.46
C LEU A 19 -13.45 -1.04 6.66
N GLU A 20 -13.24 -0.59 7.90
CA GLU A 20 -12.30 0.50 8.20
C GLU A 20 -10.87 0.04 7.87
N LEU A 21 -10.48 -1.13 8.38
CA LEU A 21 -9.15 -1.69 8.18
C LEU A 21 -8.85 -2.04 6.71
N VAL A 22 -9.86 -2.46 5.95
CA VAL A 22 -9.72 -2.70 4.50
C VAL A 22 -9.47 -1.38 3.76
N LYS A 23 -10.30 -0.34 3.99
CA LYS A 23 -10.15 0.96 3.35
C LYS A 23 -8.78 1.60 3.63
N GLU A 24 -8.31 1.52 4.87
CA GLU A 24 -7.00 2.04 5.25
C GLU A 24 -5.86 1.28 4.57
N ARG A 25 -5.96 -0.05 4.49
CA ARG A 25 -4.96 -0.89 3.81
C ARG A 25 -4.89 -0.61 2.31
N GLU A 26 -6.03 -0.43 1.66
CA GLU A 26 -6.06 -0.04 0.24
C GLU A 26 -5.44 1.34 0.03
N ARG A 27 -5.72 2.31 0.91
CA ARG A 27 -5.10 3.63 0.87
C ARG A 27 -3.58 3.53 1.03
N ALA A 28 -3.11 2.75 2.01
CA ALA A 28 -1.68 2.53 2.23
C ALA A 28 -1.00 1.92 0.99
N ARG A 29 -1.61 0.89 0.38
CA ARG A 29 -1.10 0.28 -0.86
C ARG A 29 -1.02 1.27 -2.02
N ARG A 30 -2.04 2.12 -2.19
CA ARG A 30 -2.03 3.17 -3.23
C ARG A 30 -0.90 4.16 -3.01
N LEU A 31 -0.70 4.62 -1.77
CA LEU A 31 0.38 5.57 -1.43
C LEU A 31 1.77 4.96 -1.63
N VAL A 32 1.98 3.71 -1.18
CA VAL A 32 3.25 3.01 -1.39
C VAL A 32 3.53 2.81 -2.88
N ARG A 33 2.51 2.45 -3.68
CA ARG A 33 2.65 2.34 -5.12
C ARG A 33 3.06 3.68 -5.74
N LEU A 34 2.39 4.77 -5.39
CA LEU A 34 2.72 6.11 -5.90
C LEU A 34 4.14 6.53 -5.51
N TYR A 35 4.53 6.31 -4.25
CA TYR A 35 5.88 6.59 -3.76
C TYR A 35 6.94 5.78 -4.51
N ASN A 36 6.68 4.48 -4.74
CA ASN A 36 7.60 3.65 -5.50
C ASN A 36 7.66 4.04 -6.98
N GLU A 37 6.55 4.48 -7.57
CA GLU A 37 6.51 4.98 -8.94
C GLU A 37 7.31 6.29 -9.09
N THR A 38 7.23 7.20 -8.11
CA THR A 38 8.05 8.43 -8.11
C THR A 38 9.52 8.13 -7.81
N ALA A 39 9.82 7.22 -6.88
CA ALA A 39 11.20 6.81 -6.58
C ALA A 39 11.87 6.13 -7.78
N ASN A 40 11.14 5.25 -8.49
CA ASN A 40 11.63 4.63 -9.72
C ASN A 40 11.84 5.66 -10.84
N ALA A 41 11.07 6.75 -10.88
CA ALA A 41 11.30 7.81 -11.86
C ALA A 41 12.62 8.57 -11.61
N VAL A 42 13.07 8.65 -10.35
CA VAL A 42 14.26 9.42 -9.95
C VAL A 42 15.55 8.59 -10.01
N VAL A 43 15.50 7.27 -9.79
CA VAL A 43 16.72 6.40 -9.70
C VAL A 43 16.99 5.61 -11.00
N GLY A 44 16.30 5.92 -12.09
CA GLY A 44 16.39 5.17 -13.35
C GLY A 44 15.20 4.25 -13.49
N GLY A 45 14.36 4.57 -14.48
CA GLY A 45 12.98 4.12 -14.63
C GLY A 45 12.70 2.63 -14.52
N ASN A 46 11.41 2.33 -14.35
CA ASN A 46 10.86 0.97 -14.42
C ASN A 46 11.48 0.18 -15.61
N PRO A 47 12.24 -0.91 -15.35
CA PRO A 47 12.90 -1.69 -16.39
C PRO A 47 11.92 -2.20 -17.46
N ALA A 48 10.68 -2.53 -17.08
CA ALA A 48 9.66 -2.99 -18.01
C ALA A 48 9.19 -1.88 -18.98
N LYS A 49 9.30 -0.60 -18.59
CA LYS A 49 9.06 0.52 -19.51
C LYS A 49 10.27 0.78 -20.40
N VAL A 50 11.50 0.65 -19.90
CA VAL A 50 12.73 0.86 -20.68
C VAL A 50 12.89 -0.19 -21.78
N ILE A 51 12.59 -1.47 -21.50
CA ILE A 51 12.68 -2.57 -22.47
C ILE A 51 11.75 -2.36 -23.68
N ARG A 52 10.62 -1.66 -23.51
CA ARG A 52 9.67 -1.36 -24.60
C ARG A 52 10.20 -0.30 -25.59
N TRP A 53 11.22 0.48 -25.24
CA TRP A 53 11.82 1.52 -26.10
C TRP A 53 13.02 1.01 -26.92
N ILE A 54 13.46 -0.23 -26.71
CA ILE A 54 14.67 -0.80 -27.34
C ILE A 54 14.33 -1.79 -28.48
N ASN A 55 13.04 -2.05 -28.75
CA ASN A 55 12.58 -2.82 -29.92
C ASN A 55 11.79 -1.95 -30.89
#